data_AF-A0A1H6RY64-F1
#
_entry.id   AF-A0A1H6RY64-F1
#
_cell.length_a   1.000
_cell.length_b   1.000
_cell.length_c   1.000
_cell.angle_alpha   90.00
_cell.angle_beta   90.00
_cell.angle_gamma   90.00
#
_symmetry.space_group_name_H-M   'P 1'
#
loop_
_entity.id
_entity.type
_entity.pdbx_description
1 polymer ?
#
loop_
_entity_poly.entity_id
_entity_poly.type
_entity_poly.pdbx_seq_one_letter_code
_entity_poly.pdbx_strand_id
1 'polypeptide(L)'
;MNNNSADVAIYVQEYKGFDMAVEPYRSALGRPWTIRASVRRDKEVFTSRKTDIDQSWDGLDAAREAGFRHCRTLIDRLAAN
;
A
#
# COMPACT_ATOMS: atom_id res chain seq x y z
N MET A 1 -19.58 0.15 -21.41
CA MET A 1 -18.70 -0.60 -20.48
C MET A 1 -17.54 0.31 -20.13
N ASN A 2 -17.50 0.87 -18.92
CA ASN A 2 -16.35 1.65 -18.45
C ASN A 2 -15.28 0.67 -18.00
N ASN A 3 -14.35 0.35 -18.90
CA ASN A 3 -13.11 -0.32 -18.50
C ASN A 3 -12.25 0.69 -17.74
N ASN A 4 -12.57 0.87 -16.45
CA ASN A 4 -11.66 1.47 -15.47
C ASN A 4 -10.55 0.45 -15.17
N SER A 5 -9.84 0.03 -16.21
CA SER A 5 -8.51 -0.59 -16.10
C SER A 5 -7.54 0.51 -15.70
N ALA A 6 -7.68 1.00 -14.46
CA ALA A 6 -6.54 1.60 -13.81
C ALA A 6 -5.51 0.46 -13.74
N ASP A 7 -4.32 0.68 -14.28
CA ASP A 7 -3.19 -0.25 -14.14
C ASP A 7 -2.84 -0.36 -12.65
N VAL A 8 -3.54 -1.25 -11.96
CA VAL A 8 -3.35 -1.51 -10.54
C VAL A 8 -2.20 -2.52 -10.43
N ALA A 9 -1.00 -2.02 -10.17
CA ALA A 9 0.14 -2.84 -9.82
C ALA A 9 0.06 -3.21 -8.33
N ILE A 10 0.02 -4.51 -8.00
CA ILE A 10 0.11 -5.00 -6.63
C ILE A 10 1.55 -5.46 -6.38
N TYR A 11 2.21 -4.85 -5.41
CA TYR A 11 3.56 -5.20 -4.98
C TYR A 11 3.50 -6.01 -3.70
N VAL A 12 4.17 -7.16 -3.68
CA VAL A 12 4.22 -8.04 -2.51
C VAL A 12 5.64 -8.17 -1.96
N GLN A 13 5.78 -8.19 -0.64
CA GLN A 13 7.06 -8.38 0.06
C GLN A 13 6.82 -9.02 1.43
N GLU A 14 7.69 -9.93 1.85
CA GLU A 14 7.67 -10.47 3.21
C GLU A 14 8.45 -9.57 4.19
N TYR A 15 7.93 -9.40 5.41
CA TYR A 15 8.64 -8.73 6.49
C TYR A 15 8.31 -9.38 7.84
N LYS A 16 9.33 -9.91 8.53
CA LYS A 16 9.21 -10.56 9.86
C LYS A 16 8.14 -11.67 9.91
N GLY A 17 8.00 -12.45 8.84
CA GLY A 17 6.98 -13.50 8.74
C GLY A 17 5.56 -13.01 8.44
N PHE A 18 5.40 -11.73 8.07
CA PHE A 18 4.15 -11.19 7.54
C PHE A 18 4.28 -10.95 6.03
N ASP A 19 3.25 -11.34 5.28
CA ASP A 19 3.11 -10.95 3.88
C ASP A 19 2.57 -9.51 3.80
N MET A 20 3.28 -8.62 3.13
CA MET A 20 2.82 -7.27 2.84
C MET A 20 2.40 -7.18 1.38
N ALA A 21 1.23 -6.61 1.12
CA ALA A 21 0.74 -6.25 -0.21
C ALA A 21 0.48 -4.74 -0.27
N VAL A 22 1.03 -4.07 -1.28
CA VAL A 22 0.93 -2.63 -1.47
C VAL A 22 0.40 -2.37 -2.87
N GLU A 23 -0.70 -1.64 -2.94
CA GLU A 23 -1.41 -1.31 -4.16
C GLU A 23 -1.52 0.21 -4.26
N PRO A 24 -0.54 0.87 -4.91
CA PRO A 24 -0.62 2.28 -5.24
C PRO A 24 -1.50 2.47 -6.48
N TYR A 25 -2.48 3.36 -6.40
CA TYR A 25 -3.33 3.74 -7.53
C TYR A 25 -3.60 5.24 -7.56
N ARG A 26 -3.73 5.78 -8.78
CA ARG A 26 -4.17 7.16 -9.02
C ARG A 26 -5.64 7.13 -9.39
N SER A 27 -6.46 7.91 -8.68
CA SER A 27 -7.79 8.24 -9.22
C SER A 27 -7.62 9.17 -10.42
N ALA A 28 -8.43 8.98 -11.47
CA ALA A 28 -8.29 9.57 -12.81
C ALA A 28 -8.27 11.11 -12.90
N LEU A 29 -8.21 11.83 -11.77
CA LEU A 29 -8.37 13.27 -11.66
C LEU A 29 -7.22 13.93 -10.89
N GLY A 30 -5.97 13.79 -11.35
CA GLY A 30 -4.83 14.58 -10.85
C GLY A 30 -4.60 14.55 -9.33
N ARG A 31 -5.14 13.54 -8.63
CA ARG A 31 -5.13 13.45 -7.17
C ARG A 31 -3.83 12.80 -6.68
N PRO A 32 -3.42 13.07 -5.42
CA PRO A 32 -2.31 12.37 -4.78
C PRO A 32 -2.46 10.84 -4.87
N TRP A 33 -1.32 10.14 -4.86
CA TRP A 33 -1.30 8.68 -4.86
C TRP A 33 -2.10 8.15 -3.66
N THR A 34 -3.06 7.26 -3.94
CA THR A 34 -3.72 6.48 -2.89
C THR A 34 -3.04 5.13 -2.79
N ILE A 35 -2.78 4.67 -1.58
CA ILE A 35 -2.24 3.35 -1.29
C ILE A 35 -3.26 2.55 -0.54
N ARG A 36 -3.49 1.34 -1.02
CA ARG A 36 -4.04 0.25 -0.21
C ARG A 36 -2.89 -0.64 0.23
N ALA A 37 -2.68 -0.71 1.53
CA ALA A 37 -1.67 -1.52 2.18
C ALA A 37 -2.37 -2.66 2.92
N SER A 38 -1.94 -3.89 2.70
CA SER A 38 -2.46 -5.06 3.39
C SER A 38 -1.30 -5.83 4.00
N VAL A 39 -1.49 -6.29 5.23
CA VAL A 39 -0.55 -7.14 5.95
C VAL A 39 -1.28 -8.42 6.30
N ARG A 40 -0.71 -9.57 5.96
CA ARG A 40 -1.25 -10.88 6.31
C ARG A 40 -0.25 -11.66 7.14
N ARG A 41 -0.75 -12.38 8.15
CA ARG A 41 -0.01 -13.43 8.84
C ARG A 41 -0.97 -14.60 9.03
N ASP A 42 -0.54 -15.78 8.59
CA ASP A 42 -1.35 -16.99 8.61
C ASP A 42 -2.74 -16.77 7.96
N LYS A 43 -3.81 -16.76 8.76
CA LYS A 43 -5.19 -16.56 8.32
C LYS A 43 -5.72 -15.13 8.57
N GLU A 44 -4.97 -14.30 9.26
CA GLU A 44 -5.38 -12.94 9.62
C GLU A 44 -4.89 -11.92 8.60
N VAL A 45 -5.79 -11.04 8.15
CA VAL A 45 -5.51 -10.00 7.16
C VAL A 45 -5.88 -8.63 7.73
N PHE A 46 -4.89 -7.75 7.82
CA PHE A 46 -5.04 -6.36 8.23
C PHE A 46 -4.91 -5.46 7.00
N THR A 47 -6.02 -4.85 6.59
CA THR A 47 -6.03 -3.90 5.47
C THR A 47 -6.08 -2.47 6.00
N SER A 48 -5.23 -1.61 5.47
CA SER A 48 -5.17 -0.17 5.78
C SER A 48 -5.11 0.63 4.49
N ARG A 49 -5.79 1.78 4.46
CA ARG A 49 -5.76 2.72 3.32
C ARG A 49 -5.02 3.99 3.74
N LYS A 50 -4.13 4.47 2.88
CA LYS A 50 -3.41 5.74 3.05
C LYS A 50 -3.60 6.60 1.81
N THR A 51 -4.12 7.82 1.97
CA THR A 51 -4.54 8.68 0.85
C THR A 51 -3.68 9.94 0.72
N ASP A 52 -2.81 10.22 1.70
CA ASP A 52 -2.03 11.46 1.80
C ASP A 52 -0.56 11.23 1.44
N ILE A 53 -0.30 10.76 0.22
CA ILE A 53 1.06 10.80 -0.33
C ILE A 53 1.18 12.09 -1.11
N ASP A 54 1.90 13.02 -0.49
CA ASP A 54 2.17 14.35 -1.00
C ASP A 54 2.58 14.30 -2.49
N GLN A 55 1.97 15.18 -3.28
CA GLN A 55 2.15 15.27 -4.73
C GLN A 55 3.61 15.49 -5.15
N SER A 56 4.47 15.94 -4.23
CA SER A 56 5.92 16.09 -4.46
C SER A 56 6.68 14.76 -4.66
N TRP A 57 6.07 13.61 -4.37
CA TRP A 57 6.67 12.28 -4.55
C TRP A 57 6.19 11.68 -5.87
N ASP A 58 6.73 12.20 -6.98
CA ASP A 58 6.19 12.06 -8.35
C ASP A 58 6.39 10.67 -9.02
N GLY A 59 6.45 9.58 -8.24
CA GLY A 59 6.78 8.24 -8.74
C GLY A 59 5.94 7.11 -8.14
N LEU A 60 5.61 6.13 -8.98
CA LEU A 60 5.01 4.85 -8.57
C LEU A 60 5.86 4.14 -7.51
N ASP A 61 7.18 4.19 -7.66
CA ASP A 61 8.13 3.64 -6.68
C ASP A 61 8.06 4.35 -5.33
N ALA A 62 7.93 5.67 -5.33
CA ALA A 62 7.80 6.44 -4.10
C ALA A 62 6.51 6.09 -3.33
N ALA A 63 5.39 5.95 -4.05
CA ALA A 63 4.16 5.44 -3.47
C ALA A 63 4.36 4.02 -2.93
N ARG A 64 4.92 3.11 -3.74
CA ARG A 64 5.21 1.74 -3.29
C ARG A 64 6.02 1.70 -1.98
N GLU A 65 7.13 2.43 -1.91
CA GLU A 65 7.98 2.49 -0.72
C GLU A 65 7.26 3.07 0.50
N ALA A 66 6.44 4.11 0.31
CA ALA A 66 5.62 4.67 1.38
C ALA A 66 4.57 3.67 1.90
N GLY A 67 4.01 2.84 1.02
CA GLY A 67 3.09 1.77 1.38
C GLY A 67 3.78 0.66 2.17
N PHE A 68 4.96 0.21 1.74
CA PHE A 68 5.73 -0.78 2.50
C PHE A 68 6.18 -0.25 3.86
N ARG A 69 6.60 1.02 3.94
CA ARG A 69 6.93 1.65 5.22
C ARG A 69 5.72 1.65 6.16
N HIS A 70 4.53 1.95 5.64
CA HIS A 70 3.28 1.90 6.40
C HIS A 70 2.98 0.47 6.90
N CYS A 71 3.11 -0.55 6.05
CA CYS A 71 2.98 -1.95 6.46
C CYS A 71 3.96 -2.32 7.58
N ARG A 72 5.25 -1.95 7.45
CA ARG A 72 6.27 -2.23 8.48
C ARG A 72 5.91 -1.57 9.81
N THR A 73 5.48 -0.30 9.80
CA THR A 73 5.01 0.37 11.03
C THR A 73 3.80 -0.33 11.66
N LEU A 74 2.86 -0.84 10.86
CA LEU A 74 1.74 -1.64 11.37
C LEU A 74 2.21 -2.95 11.99
N ILE A 75 3.10 -3.68 11.32
CA ILE A 75 3.68 -4.94 11.81
C ILE A 75 4.45 -4.71 13.11
N ASP A 76 5.28 -3.67 13.18
CA ASP A 76 6.04 -3.34 14.38
C ASP A 76 5.12 -3.00 15.57
N ARG A 77 3.99 -2.34 15.32
CA ARG A 77 2.96 -2.10 16.35
C ARG A 77 2.24 -3.38 16.77
N LEU A 78 1.95 -4.28 15.83
CA LEU A 78 1.34 -5.57 16.13
C LEU A 78 2.28 -6.50 16.90
N ALA A 79 3.59 -6.40 16.67
CA ALA A 79 4.60 -7.21 17.37
C ALA A 79 5.00 -6.65 18.74
N ALA A 80 4.71 -5.37 19.02
CA ALA A 80 4.96 -4.73 20.30
C ALA A 80 3.83 -4.91 21.33
N ASN A 81 2.65 -5.35 20.86
CA ASN A 81 1.51 -5.76 21.70
C ASN A 81 1.52 -7.27 21.90
#